data_AF-A0A920E4E6-F1
#
_entry.id   AF-A0A920E4E6-F1
#
_cell.length_a   1.000
_cell.length_b   1.000
_cell.length_c   1.000
_cell.angle_alpha   90.00
_cell.angle_beta   90.00
_cell.angle_gamma   90.00
#
_symmetry.space_group_name_H-M   'P 1'
#
loop_
_entity.id
_entity.type
_entity.pdbx_description
1 polymer ?
#
loop_
_entity_poly.entity_id
_entity_poly.type
_entity_poly.pdbx_seq_one_letter_code
_entity_poly.pdbx_strand_id
1 'polypeptide(L)'
;MTKPIISSNHGGSREIIENSITGWLVEPSNPEQLTEKILDVLNLSQEKKDSIGLSARRRVKEKFSLNDMLKKTLAVYEDLLSTKKKFLSLSLVDLAMLSFVKRNLFNI
;
A
#
# COMPACT_ATOMS: atom_id res chain seq x y z
N MET A 1 13.07 -2.54 -15.23
CA MET A 1 12.34 -2.45 -16.52
C MET A 1 11.53 -1.16 -16.55
N THR A 2 11.28 -0.59 -17.74
CA THR A 2 10.54 0.67 -17.98
C THR A 2 9.55 0.48 -19.13
N LYS A 3 8.90 -0.69 -19.20
CA LYS A 3 7.91 -0.98 -20.23
C LYS A 3 6.54 -0.42 -19.83
N PRO A 4 5.69 0.00 -20.77
CA PRO A 4 4.30 0.32 -20.48
C PRO A 4 3.58 -0.89 -19.87
N ILE A 5 2.61 -0.63 -18.99
CA ILE A 5 1.84 -1.66 -18.30
C ILE A 5 0.35 -1.43 -18.50
N ILE A 6 -0.36 -2.51 -18.80
CA ILE A 6 -1.82 -2.59 -18.79
C ILE A 6 -2.16 -3.66 -17.76
N SER A 7 -3.03 -3.36 -16.80
CA SER A 7 -3.44 -4.31 -15.77
C SER A 7 -4.94 -4.21 -15.52
N SER A 8 -5.51 -5.24 -14.93
CA SER A 8 -6.91 -5.22 -14.50
C SER A 8 -7.13 -4.22 -13.35
N ASN A 9 -8.26 -3.54 -13.38
CA ASN A 9 -8.73 -2.58 -12.40
C ASN A 9 -9.21 -3.30 -11.13
N HIS A 10 -8.33 -4.02 -10.43
CA HIS A 10 -8.62 -4.66 -9.15
C HIS A 10 -7.39 -4.75 -8.24
N GLY A 11 -7.64 -4.91 -6.93
CA GLY A 11 -6.61 -5.17 -5.93
C GLY A 11 -5.42 -4.20 -5.98
N GLY A 12 -4.22 -4.74 -5.78
CA GLY A 12 -2.98 -3.95 -5.75
C GLY A 12 -2.68 -3.19 -7.05
N SER A 13 -3.24 -3.61 -8.20
CA SER A 13 -3.08 -2.86 -9.44
C SER A 13 -3.65 -1.45 -9.35
N ARG A 14 -4.78 -1.25 -8.64
CA ARG A 14 -5.38 0.08 -8.43
C ARG A 14 -4.53 0.99 -7.55
N GLU A 15 -3.79 0.39 -6.62
CA GLU A 15 -2.92 1.12 -5.70
C GLU A 15 -1.61 1.54 -6.40
N ILE A 16 -1.07 0.64 -7.22
CA ILE A 16 0.23 0.82 -7.87
C ILE A 16 0.10 1.69 -9.12
N ILE A 17 -0.91 1.48 -9.96
CA ILE A 17 -1.05 2.14 -11.26
C ILE A 17 -1.93 3.38 -11.15
N GLU A 18 -1.38 4.51 -11.61
CA GLU A 18 -2.11 5.74 -11.86
C GLU A 18 -2.48 5.80 -13.34
N ASN A 19 -3.79 5.72 -13.63
CA ASN A 19 -4.31 5.54 -14.97
C ASN A 19 -3.85 6.66 -15.94
N SER A 20 -3.39 6.27 -17.12
CA SER A 20 -2.81 7.13 -18.17
C SER A 20 -1.51 7.87 -17.81
N ILE A 21 -1.00 7.73 -16.58
CA ILE A 21 0.24 8.38 -16.11
C ILE A 21 1.36 7.35 -15.97
N THR A 22 1.09 6.25 -15.27
CA THR A 22 2.06 5.17 -15.04
C THR A 22 1.67 3.84 -15.69
N GLY A 23 0.63 3.85 -16.52
CA GLY A 23 0.06 2.67 -17.17
C GLY A 23 -1.44 2.82 -17.32
N TRP A 24 -2.12 1.72 -17.65
CA TRP A 24 -3.57 1.72 -17.82
C TRP A 24 -4.24 0.63 -17.00
N LEU A 25 -5.43 0.95 -16.52
CA LEU A 25 -6.33 0.02 -15.86
C LEU A 25 -7.48 -0.31 -16.81
N VAL A 26 -7.79 -1.60 -16.95
CA VAL A 26 -8.94 -2.11 -17.71
C VAL A 26 -9.86 -2.91 -16.78
N GLU A 27 -11.15 -2.92 -17.05
CA GLU A 27 -12.14 -3.65 -16.28
C GLU A 27 -11.82 -5.15 -16.24
N PRO A 28 -11.92 -5.79 -15.07
CA PRO A 28 -11.75 -7.23 -14.96
C PRO A 28 -12.74 -7.98 -15.87
N SER A 29 -12.28 -9.08 -16.46
CA SER A 29 -13.11 -9.93 -17.33
C SER A 29 -13.70 -9.20 -18.55
N ASN A 30 -13.08 -8.11 -19.00
CA ASN A 30 -13.47 -7.37 -20.20
C ASN A 30 -12.38 -7.51 -21.30
N PRO A 31 -12.39 -8.61 -22.08
CA PRO A 31 -11.38 -8.86 -23.11
C PRO A 31 -11.43 -7.84 -24.25
N GLU A 32 -12.60 -7.29 -24.56
CA GLU A 32 -12.76 -6.24 -25.58
C GLU A 32 -11.96 -4.99 -25.20
N GLN A 33 -12.14 -4.49 -23.98
CA GLN A 33 -11.42 -3.32 -23.49
C GLN A 33 -9.92 -3.57 -23.36
N LEU A 34 -9.51 -4.76 -22.91
CA LEU A 34 -8.09 -5.13 -22.88
C LEU A 34 -7.49 -5.11 -24.29
N THR A 35 -8.20 -5.67 -25.28
CA THR A 35 -7.75 -5.71 -26.68
C THR A 35 -7.60 -4.31 -27.24
N GLU A 36 -8.62 -3.47 -27.06
CA GLU A 36 -8.62 -2.08 -27.52
C GLU A 36 -7.46 -1.31 -26.88
N LYS A 37 -7.22 -1.50 -25.58
CA LYS A 37 -6.11 -0.84 -24.88
C LYS A 37 -4.74 -1.32 -25.35
N ILE A 38 -4.59 -2.62 -25.65
CA ILE A 38 -3.34 -3.15 -26.21
C ILE A 38 -3.05 -2.50 -27.57
N LEU A 39 -4.05 -2.42 -28.45
CA LEU A 39 -3.91 -1.79 -29.76
C LEU A 39 -3.55 -0.30 -29.65
N ASP A 40 -4.24 0.44 -28.77
CA ASP A 40 -3.91 1.84 -28.48
C ASP A 40 -2.43 1.99 -28.08
N VAL A 41 -1.99 1.16 -27.13
CA VAL A 41 -0.62 1.23 -26.61
C VAL A 41 0.40 0.84 -27.67
N LEU A 42 0.13 -0.16 -28.51
CA LEU A 42 1.00 -0.54 -29.62
C LEU A 42 1.16 0.59 -30.64
N ASN A 43 0.11 1.37 -30.88
CA ASN A 43 0.11 2.51 -31.80
C ASN A 43 0.75 3.78 -31.24
N LEU A 44 1.10 3.83 -29.95
CA LEU A 44 1.85 4.96 -29.38
C LEU A 44 3.27 5.04 -29.95
N SER A 45 3.79 6.27 -30.03
CA SER A 45 5.20 6.51 -30.31
C SER A 45 6.09 5.86 -29.25
N GLN A 46 7.31 5.46 -29.63
CA GLN A 46 8.26 4.88 -28.70
C GLN A 46 8.58 5.83 -27.53
N GLU A 47 8.70 7.13 -27.82
CA GLU A 47 8.91 8.16 -26.80
C GLU A 47 7.79 8.19 -25.75
N LYS A 48 6.52 8.08 -26.19
CA LYS A 48 5.39 8.06 -25.26
C LYS A 48 5.39 6.79 -24.40
N LYS A 49 5.71 5.64 -24.99
CA LYS A 49 5.85 4.36 -24.28
C LYS A 49 6.94 4.46 -23.20
N ASP A 50 8.10 5.01 -23.56
CA ASP A 50 9.24 5.18 -22.66
C ASP A 50 8.92 6.17 -21.52
N SER A 51 8.27 7.28 -21.83
CA SER A 51 7.84 8.28 -20.84
C SER A 51 6.90 7.70 -19.78
N ILE A 52 5.90 6.91 -20.19
CA ILE A 52 4.98 6.23 -19.26
C ILE A 52 5.71 5.17 -18.44
N GLY A 53 6.57 4.36 -19.08
CA GLY A 53 7.35 3.33 -18.38
C GLY A 53 8.36 3.89 -17.38
N LEU A 54 8.97 5.04 -17.67
CA LEU A 54 9.83 5.78 -16.73
C LEU A 54 9.01 6.33 -15.56
N SER A 55 7.84 6.90 -15.83
CA SER A 55 6.92 7.40 -14.80
C SER A 55 6.47 6.30 -13.85
N ALA A 56 6.14 5.12 -14.40
CA ALA A 56 5.81 3.92 -13.61
C ALA A 56 6.98 3.48 -12.72
N ARG A 57 8.19 3.40 -13.28
CA ARG A 57 9.38 3.03 -12.51
C ARG A 57 9.67 4.03 -11.38
N ARG A 58 9.54 5.32 -11.65
CA ARG A 58 9.72 6.38 -10.64
C ARG A 58 8.72 6.20 -9.50
N ARG A 59 7.43 6.04 -9.80
CA ARG A 59 6.38 5.85 -8.80
C ARG A 59 6.65 4.63 -7.91
N VAL A 60 7.03 3.49 -8.48
CA VAL A 60 7.37 2.29 -7.71
C VAL A 60 8.54 2.55 -6.77
N LYS A 61 9.60 3.21 -7.25
CA LYS A 61 10.75 3.55 -6.41
C LYS A 61 10.42 4.48 -5.26
N GLU A 62 9.54 5.45 -5.48
CA GLU A 62 9.20 6.48 -4.49
C GLU A 62 8.18 6.01 -3.45
N LYS A 63 7.23 5.15 -3.85
CA LYS A 63 6.09 4.78 -2.99
C LYS A 63 6.17 3.36 -2.44
N PHE A 64 6.88 2.47 -3.13
CA PHE A 64 6.88 1.03 -2.87
C PHE A 64 8.31 0.48 -2.74
N SER A 65 9.22 1.30 -2.23
CA SER A 65 10.60 0.87 -1.98
C SER A 65 10.63 -0.16 -0.84
N LEU A 66 11.43 -1.22 -1.02
CA LEU A 66 11.59 -2.27 -0.01
C LEU A 66 12.08 -1.69 1.33
N ASN A 67 13.00 -0.72 1.28
CA ASN A 67 13.54 -0.08 2.47
C ASN A 67 12.47 0.65 3.27
N ASP A 68 11.58 1.38 2.59
CA ASP A 68 10.51 2.12 3.28
C ASP A 68 9.45 1.17 3.83
N MET A 69 9.15 0.09 3.10
CA MET A 69 8.27 -0.97 3.60
C MET A 69 8.83 -1.62 4.85
N LEU A 70 10.11 -2.03 4.83
CA LEU A 70 10.79 -2.63 5.98
C LEU A 70 10.76 -1.70 7.20
N LYS A 71 11.10 -0.43 7.02
CA LYS A 71 11.05 0.57 8.10
C LYS A 71 9.65 0.68 8.70
N LYS A 72 8.61 0.79 7.86
CA LYS A 72 7.22 0.89 8.32
C LYS A 72 6.77 -0.38 9.06
N THR A 73 7.11 -1.56 8.55
CA THR A 73 6.78 -2.82 9.20
C THR A 73 7.48 -2.98 10.55
N LEU A 74 8.77 -2.66 10.62
CA LEU A 74 9.54 -2.71 11.86
C LEU A 74 9.02 -1.72 12.90
N ALA A 75 8.65 -0.50 12.48
CA ALA A 75 8.07 0.51 13.38
C ALA A 75 6.80 0.00 14.07
N VAL A 76 5.94 -0.75 13.35
CA VAL A 76 4.75 -1.38 13.95
C VAL A 76 5.14 -2.44 14.98
N TYR A 77 6.14 -3.27 14.69
CA TYR A 77 6.61 -4.28 15.65
C TYR A 77 7.24 -3.64 16.89
N GLU A 78 8.04 -2.60 16.72
CA GLU A 78 8.64 -1.83 17.82
C GLU A 78 7.56 -1.18 18.69
N ASP A 79 6.54 -0.59 18.10
CA ASP A 79 5.41 0.00 18.82
C ASP A 79 4.67 -1.03 19.69
N LEU A 80 4.33 -2.19 19.11
CA LEU A 80 3.69 -3.28 19.83
C LEU A 80 4.54 -3.84 20.98
N LEU A 81 5.85 -4.01 20.76
CA LEU A 81 6.77 -4.48 21.80
C LEU A 81 6.98 -3.44 22.90
N SER A 82 7.01 -2.14 22.56
CA SER A 82 7.11 -1.05 23.52
C SER A 82 5.86 -0.96 24.41
N THR A 83 4.69 -1.16 23.81
CA THR A 83 3.40 -1.20 24.50
C THR A 83 3.35 -2.37 25.50
N LYS A 84 3.83 -3.55 25.10
CA LYS A 84 3.93 -4.71 26.00
C LYS A 84 4.90 -4.48 27.16
N LYS A 85 6.05 -3.83 26.93
CA LYS A 85 6.98 -3.46 28.01
C LYS A 85 6.36 -2.50 29.01
N LYS A 86 5.65 -1.46 28.54
CA LYS A 86 4.93 -0.52 29.41
C LYS A 86 3.88 -1.22 30.28
N PHE A 87 3.17 -2.19 29.72
CA PHE A 87 2.19 -2.97 30.46
C PHE A 87 2.83 -3.89 31.52
N LEU A 88 4.00 -4.45 31.24
CA LEU A 88 4.74 -5.30 32.17
C LEU A 88 5.57 -4.52 33.21
N SER A 89 5.79 -3.22 33.00
CA SER A 89 6.46 -2.32 33.94
C SER A 89 5.50 -1.54 34.84
N LEU A 90 4.19 -1.82 34.76
CA LEU A 90 3.19 -1.22 35.65
C LEU A 90 3.50 -1.62 37.09
N SER A 91 3.54 -0.63 37.99
CA SER A 91 3.69 -0.91 39.42
C SER A 91 2.41 -1.56 39.98
N LEU A 92 2.52 -2.19 41.16
CA LEU A 92 1.35 -2.71 41.90
C LEU A 92 0.25 -1.64 42.10
N VAL A 93 0.64 -0.35 42.18
CA VAL A 93 -0.27 0.79 42.32
C VAL A 93 -1.04 1.04 41.02
N ASP A 94 -0.40 0.89 39.86
CA ASP A 94 -1.04 1.10 38.57
C ASP A 94 -2.02 -0.04 38.22
N LEU A 95 -1.69 -1.28 38.58
CA LEU A 95 -2.61 -2.42 38.45
C LEU A 95 -3.83 -2.28 39.38
N ALA A 96 -3.63 -1.77 40.60
CA ALA A 96 -4.70 -1.48 41.55
C ALA A 96 -5.64 -0.37 41.05
N MET A 97 -5.08 0.68 40.44
CA MET A 97 -5.87 1.75 39.81
C MET A 97 -6.69 1.23 38.62
N LEU A 98 -6.09 0.43 37.73
CA LEU A 98 -6.80 -0.15 36.58
C LEU A 98 -7.93 -1.09 36.99
N SER A 99 -7.75 -1.87 38.07
CA SER A 99 -8.80 -2.74 38.60
C SER A 99 -9.90 -1.95 39.32
N PHE A 100 -9.57 -0.86 40.01
CA PHE A 100 -10.55 0.07 40.60
C PHE A 100 -11.40 0.78 39.53
N VAL A 101 -10.77 1.28 38.47
CA VAL A 101 -11.45 1.96 37.34
C VAL A 101 -12.38 0.98 36.61
N LYS A 102 -11.92 -0.23 36.28
CA LYS A 102 -12.77 -1.26 35.64
C LYS A 102 -13.97 -1.64 36.49
N ARG A 103 -13.81 -1.72 37.81
CA ARG A 103 -14.88 -2.12 38.74
C ARG A 103 -15.95 -1.03 38.94
N ASN A 104 -15.62 0.24 38.72
CA ASN A 104 -16.57 1.36 38.83
C ASN A 104 -17.19 1.78 37.48
N LEU A 105 -16.52 1.55 36.34
CA LEU A 105 -17.06 1.89 35.01
C LEU A 105 -17.94 0.79 34.38
N PHE A 106 -17.85 -0.47 34.84
CA PHE A 106 -18.66 -1.60 34.33
C PHE A 106 -19.76 -2.06 35.30
N ASN A 107 -20.06 -1.28 36.36
CA ASN A 107 -21.20 -1.53 37.25
C ASN A 107 -22.39 -0.61 36.87
N ILE A 108 -22.96 -0.85 35.68
CA ILE A 108 -24.37 -0.57 35.35
C ILE A 108 -24.95 -1.86 34.79
#